data_AF-A0A5C5YV63-F1
#
_entry.id   AF-A0A5C5YV63-F1
#
_cell.length_a   1.000
_cell.length_b   1.000
_cell.length_c   1.000
_cell.angle_alpha   90.00
_cell.angle_beta   90.00
_cell.angle_gamma   90.00
#
_symmetry.space_group_name_H-M   'P 1'
#
loop_
_entity.id
_entity.type
_entity.pdbx_description
1 polymer ?
#
loop_
_entity_poly.entity_id
_entity_poly.type
_entity_poly.pdbx_seq_one_letter_code
_entity_poly.pdbx_strand_id
1 'polypeptide(L)'
;MTKNDQQLRAMYLSGTVSIPPRFPDVAEVSFSRPEKLHGQIFITVSQRLSPKLVIKRTFFAEDVTSLFIPCNPKHVDLEDGAWFAGEALANKVYDLLGKSICSGIIYVREHAQSILELEAGLTAAESAQYYPPLPDDRSVDHYNMNPSGRVAGCH
;
A
#
# COMPACT_ATOMS: atom_id res chain seq x y z
N MET A 1 -20.31 8.24 22.11
CA MET A 1 -19.45 9.19 21.38
C MET A 1 -19.96 9.31 19.95
N THR A 2 -20.51 10.45 19.58
CA THR A 2 -20.94 10.76 18.21
C THR A 2 -19.71 11.09 17.38
N LYS A 3 -19.51 10.35 16.27
CA LYS A 3 -18.37 10.55 15.38
C LYS A 3 -18.48 11.92 14.70
N ASN A 4 -17.38 12.65 14.61
CA ASN A 4 -17.32 13.96 13.94
C ASN A 4 -17.46 13.79 12.41
N ASP A 5 -17.94 14.83 11.71
CA ASP A 5 -18.11 14.87 10.25
C ASP A 5 -16.84 14.51 9.47
N GLN A 6 -15.66 14.80 10.01
CA GLN A 6 -14.38 14.34 9.43
C GLN A 6 -14.21 12.81 9.52
N GLN A 7 -14.63 12.19 10.63
CA GLN A 7 -14.61 10.74 10.80
C GLN A 7 -15.69 10.05 9.95
N LEU A 8 -16.83 10.70 9.75
CA LEU A 8 -17.87 10.26 8.83
C LEU A 8 -17.39 10.34 7.37
N ARG A 9 -16.76 11.45 6.95
CA ARG A 9 -16.15 11.57 5.62
C ARG A 9 -15.06 10.52 5.37
N ALA A 10 -14.20 10.25 6.34
CA ALA A 10 -13.19 9.19 6.22
C ALA A 10 -13.82 7.79 6.04
N MET A 11 -14.98 7.53 6.65
CA MET A 11 -15.74 6.30 6.41
C MET A 11 -16.44 6.30 5.04
N TYR A 12 -17.05 7.40 4.60
CA TYR A 12 -17.70 7.47 3.28
C TYR A 12 -16.70 7.41 2.11
N LEU A 13 -15.49 7.95 2.30
CA LEU A 13 -14.40 7.87 1.33
C LEU A 13 -13.66 6.53 1.36
N SER A 14 -14.01 5.62 2.30
CA SER A 14 -13.44 4.27 2.33
C SER A 14 -13.86 3.39 1.14
N GLY A 15 -14.69 3.91 0.22
CA GLY A 15 -15.12 3.25 -1.01
C GLY A 15 -14.72 3.95 -2.31
N THR A 16 -14.08 5.11 -2.26
CA THR A 16 -13.65 5.85 -3.47
C THR A 16 -12.18 6.24 -3.37
N VAL A 17 -11.32 5.34 -3.84
CA VAL A 17 -9.92 5.64 -4.05
C VAL A 17 -9.76 6.11 -5.49
N SER A 18 -9.30 7.35 -5.68
CA SER A 18 -8.91 7.84 -7.00
C SER A 18 -7.71 7.04 -7.50
N ILE A 19 -7.93 6.19 -8.50
CA ILE A 19 -6.87 5.48 -9.21
C ILE A 19 -6.61 6.26 -10.52
N PRO A 20 -5.35 6.66 -10.79
CA PRO A 20 -4.18 6.51 -9.94
C PRO A 20 -4.12 7.56 -8.80
N PRO A 21 -3.55 7.23 -7.62
CA PRO A 21 -3.24 8.24 -6.60
C PRO A 21 -2.31 9.31 -7.19
N ARG A 22 -2.45 10.54 -6.68
CA ARG A 22 -1.67 11.71 -7.11
C ARG A 22 -0.18 11.40 -6.96
N PHE A 23 0.53 11.47 -8.07
CA PHE A 23 1.98 11.35 -8.14
C PHE A 23 2.59 12.75 -8.13
N PRO A 24 3.75 12.98 -7.50
CA PRO A 24 4.52 12.07 -6.65
C PRO A 24 4.09 12.09 -5.17
N ASP A 25 4.16 10.95 -4.48
CA ASP A 25 3.96 10.81 -3.03
C ASP A 25 4.92 9.76 -2.46
N VAL A 26 5.25 9.84 -1.17
CA VAL A 26 6.17 8.90 -0.51
C VAL A 26 5.56 7.51 -0.48
N ALA A 27 6.38 6.52 -0.85
CA ALA A 27 5.97 5.15 -0.99
C ALA A 27 7.07 4.18 -0.57
N GLU A 28 6.70 2.92 -0.37
CA GLU A 28 7.65 1.83 -0.18
C GLU A 28 8.23 1.43 -1.54
N VAL A 29 9.53 1.61 -1.72
CA VAL A 29 10.26 1.32 -2.95
C VAL A 29 11.10 0.06 -2.75
N SER A 30 10.94 -0.91 -3.65
CA SER A 30 11.71 -2.14 -3.65
C SER A 30 12.38 -2.38 -5.01
N PHE A 31 13.52 -3.08 -4.97
CA PHE A 31 14.37 -3.32 -6.13
C PHE A 31 14.53 -4.82 -6.31
N SER A 32 14.16 -5.31 -7.49
CA SER A 32 14.19 -6.75 -7.78
C SER A 32 14.82 -7.05 -9.13
N ARG A 33 15.38 -8.27 -9.22
CA ARG A 33 15.86 -8.86 -10.46
C ARG A 33 15.38 -10.32 -10.50
N PRO A 34 14.44 -10.68 -11.39
CA PRO A 34 13.87 -12.02 -11.44
C PRO A 34 14.92 -13.10 -11.75
N GLU A 35 15.89 -12.79 -12.63
CA GLU A 35 16.99 -13.69 -12.98
C GLU A 35 18.32 -13.19 -12.42
N LYS A 36 18.99 -14.01 -11.59
CA LYS A 36 20.17 -13.58 -10.79
C LYS A 36 21.33 -13.00 -11.59
N LEU A 37 21.56 -13.47 -12.82
CA LEU A 37 22.78 -13.14 -13.60
C LEU A 37 22.55 -12.13 -14.74
N HIS A 38 21.41 -12.17 -15.43
CA HIS A 38 21.15 -11.33 -16.63
C HIS A 38 19.75 -10.70 -16.67
N GLY A 39 18.98 -10.79 -15.59
CA GLY A 39 17.63 -10.25 -15.55
C GLY A 39 17.60 -8.72 -15.56
N GLN A 40 16.56 -8.18 -16.17
CA GLN A 40 16.22 -6.76 -16.09
C GLN A 40 15.92 -6.39 -14.63
N ILE A 41 16.35 -5.19 -14.22
CA ILE A 41 16.09 -4.68 -12.87
C ILE A 41 14.76 -3.93 -12.90
N PHE A 42 13.92 -4.25 -11.92
CA PHE A 42 12.63 -3.63 -11.71
C PHE A 42 12.64 -2.82 -10.42
N ILE A 43 11.95 -1.67 -10.46
CA ILE A 43 11.69 -0.82 -9.32
C ILE A 43 10.19 -0.85 -9.07
N THR A 44 9.78 -1.36 -7.91
CA THR A 44 8.38 -1.45 -7.51
C THR A 44 8.09 -0.44 -6.44
N VAL A 45 7.07 0.38 -6.67
CA VAL A 45 6.56 1.40 -5.74
C VAL A 45 5.23 0.91 -5.19
N SER A 46 5.19 0.65 -3.88
CA SER A 46 4.01 0.17 -3.17
C SER A 46 3.43 1.29 -2.31
N GLN A 47 2.15 1.60 -2.55
CA GLN A 47 1.40 2.63 -1.84
C GLN A 47 0.18 2.02 -1.18
N ARG A 48 0.12 2.06 0.14
CA ARG A 48 -1.06 1.67 0.92
C ARG A 48 -2.00 2.87 1.04
N LEU A 49 -3.04 2.89 0.22
CA LEU A 49 -4.03 3.99 0.19
C LEU A 49 -5.10 3.84 1.27
N SER A 50 -5.35 2.61 1.70
CA SER A 50 -6.16 2.30 2.87
C SER A 50 -5.71 0.97 3.48
N PRO A 51 -6.18 0.59 4.68
CA PRO A 51 -5.91 -0.74 5.23
C PRO A 51 -6.29 -1.89 4.28
N LYS A 52 -7.23 -1.64 3.36
CA LYS A 52 -7.77 -2.62 2.41
C LYS A 52 -7.21 -2.49 0.99
N LEU A 53 -6.44 -1.44 0.69
CA LEU A 53 -6.03 -1.18 -0.70
C LEU A 53 -4.55 -0.83 -0.75
N VAL A 54 -3.79 -1.68 -1.46
CA VAL A 54 -2.41 -1.42 -1.83
C VAL A 54 -2.34 -1.36 -3.35
N ILE A 55 -1.70 -0.30 -3.85
CA ILE A 55 -1.37 -0.17 -5.27
C ILE A 55 0.13 -0.37 -5.40
N LYS A 56 0.54 -1.27 -6.30
CA LYS A 56 1.94 -1.41 -6.69
C LYS A 56 2.12 -1.00 -8.13
N ARG A 57 3.13 -0.19 -8.39
CA ARG A 57 3.58 0.16 -9.75
C ARG A 57 4.99 -0.33 -9.94
N THR A 58 5.20 -1.14 -10.96
CA THR A 58 6.52 -1.69 -11.29
C THR A 58 7.00 -1.08 -12.60
N PHE A 59 8.22 -0.54 -12.56
CA PHE A 59 8.88 0.10 -13.69
C PHE A 59 10.19 -0.60 -13.99
N PHE A 60 10.66 -0.48 -15.23
CA PHE A 60 12.06 -0.77 -15.53
C PHE A 60 12.96 0.26 -14.86
N ALA A 61 14.10 -0.18 -14.32
CA ALA A 61 15.03 0.74 -13.66
C ALA A 61 15.52 1.87 -14.60
N GLU A 62 15.63 1.60 -15.91
CA GLU A 62 16.01 2.58 -16.93
C GLU A 62 14.97 3.68 -17.19
N ASP A 63 13.72 3.47 -16.78
CA ASP A 63 12.65 4.45 -16.88
C ASP A 63 12.61 5.40 -15.66
N VAL A 64 13.30 5.05 -14.58
CA VAL A 64 13.42 5.88 -13.38
C VAL A 64 14.58 6.85 -13.56
N THR A 65 14.25 8.14 -13.59
CA THR A 65 15.21 9.24 -13.77
C THR A 65 15.85 9.70 -12.47
N SER A 66 15.10 9.61 -11.36
CA SER A 66 15.56 10.06 -10.05
C SER A 66 14.84 9.34 -8.92
N LEU A 67 15.51 9.22 -7.79
CA LEU A 67 14.96 8.74 -6.52
C LEU A 67 15.25 9.78 -5.44
N PHE A 68 14.24 10.19 -4.71
CA PHE A 68 14.35 11.00 -3.51
C PHE A 68 14.03 10.15 -2.29
N ILE A 69 14.91 10.16 -1.29
CA ILE A 69 14.72 9.50 0.00
C ILE A 69 14.68 10.60 1.07
N PRO A 70 13.51 10.92 1.66
CA PRO A 70 13.43 11.93 2.71
C PRO A 70 14.12 11.46 3.99
N CYS A 71 14.66 12.40 4.77
CA CYS A 71 15.15 12.12 6.12
C CYS A 71 14.03 11.59 7.04
N ASN A 72 12.82 12.13 6.88
CA ASN A 72 11.63 11.71 7.60
C ASN A 72 10.45 11.43 6.64
N PRO A 73 10.03 10.17 6.46
CA PRO A 73 8.94 9.83 5.53
C PRO A 73 7.56 10.35 5.96
N LYS A 74 7.39 10.80 7.22
CA LYS A 74 6.12 11.38 7.71
C LYS A 74 6.01 12.88 7.48
N HIS A 75 7.12 13.56 7.23
CA HIS A 75 7.18 14.99 6.99
C HIS A 75 8.15 15.25 5.84
N VAL A 76 7.59 15.32 4.64
CA VAL A 76 8.37 15.38 3.41
C VAL A 76 8.71 16.83 3.12
N ASP A 77 10.00 17.14 3.25
CA ASP A 77 10.60 18.36 2.72
C ASP A 77 11.61 17.94 1.65
N LEU A 78 11.47 18.47 0.44
CA LEU A 78 12.33 18.10 -0.70
C LEU A 78 13.76 18.64 -0.55
N GLU A 79 13.98 19.59 0.36
CA GLU A 79 15.30 20.09 0.74
C GLU A 79 15.95 19.22 1.84
N ASP A 80 15.16 18.46 2.61
CA ASP A 80 15.63 17.58 3.71
C ASP A 80 15.58 16.09 3.33
N GLY A 81 16.54 15.69 2.49
CA GLY A 81 16.69 14.29 2.10
C GLY A 81 17.83 14.07 1.11
N ALA A 82 17.88 12.86 0.57
CA ALA A 82 18.90 12.45 -0.38
C ALA A 82 18.31 12.26 -1.78
N TRP A 83 18.89 12.96 -2.75
CA TRP A 83 18.58 12.82 -4.18
C TRP A 83 19.59 11.91 -4.87
N PHE A 84 19.09 10.95 -5.64
CA PHE A 84 19.89 10.04 -6.44
C PHE A 84 19.45 10.12 -7.90
N ALA A 85 20.39 10.41 -8.80
CA ALA A 85 20.17 10.44 -10.24
C ALA A 85 21.41 9.88 -10.97
N GLY A 86 21.25 9.48 -12.24
CA GLY A 86 22.35 8.97 -13.06
C GLY A 86 23.10 7.79 -12.40
N GLU A 87 24.42 7.87 -12.35
CA GLU A 87 25.26 6.82 -11.76
C GLU A 87 25.01 6.61 -10.26
N ALA A 88 24.72 7.68 -9.51
CA ALA A 88 24.40 7.58 -8.08
C ALA A 88 23.10 6.80 -7.84
N LEU A 89 22.11 6.96 -8.73
CA LEU A 89 20.90 6.14 -8.71
C LEU A 89 21.21 4.68 -9.02
N ALA A 90 22.00 4.41 -10.06
CA ALA A 90 22.39 3.04 -10.40
C ALA A 90 23.07 2.34 -9.21
N ASN A 91 24.07 2.97 -8.61
CA ASN A 91 24.76 2.44 -7.43
C ASN A 91 23.77 2.16 -6.28
N LYS A 92 22.85 3.10 -6.03
CA LYS A 92 21.83 2.94 -4.98
C LYS A 92 20.88 1.77 -5.26
N VAL A 93 20.47 1.58 -6.51
CA VAL A 93 19.64 0.46 -6.95
C VAL A 93 20.37 -0.87 -6.72
N TYR A 94 21.65 -0.98 -7.11
CA TYR A 94 22.46 -2.18 -6.88
C TYR A 94 22.68 -2.46 -5.40
N ASP A 95 22.91 -1.43 -4.59
CA ASP A 95 23.09 -1.56 -3.14
C ASP A 95 21.85 -2.15 -2.45
N LEU A 96 20.66 -1.78 -2.92
CA LEU A 96 19.37 -2.20 -2.34
C LEU A 96 18.77 -3.44 -3.02
N LEU A 97 19.35 -3.90 -4.14
CA LEU A 97 18.86 -5.01 -4.94
C LEU A 97 18.72 -6.29 -4.10
N GLY A 98 17.49 -6.81 -4.00
CA GLY A 98 17.21 -8.05 -3.26
C GLY A 98 17.43 -7.98 -1.75
N LYS A 99 17.60 -6.77 -1.19
CA LYS A 99 17.78 -6.53 0.24
C LYS A 99 16.54 -5.88 0.84
N SER A 100 16.59 -4.56 1.01
CA SER A 100 15.69 -3.79 1.84
C SER A 100 14.80 -2.87 1.02
N ILE A 101 13.57 -2.71 1.51
CA ILE A 101 12.62 -1.70 1.06
C ILE A 101 13.08 -0.35 1.63
N CYS A 102 12.99 0.72 0.84
CA CYS A 102 13.18 2.08 1.34
C CYS A 102 11.92 2.91 1.17
N SER A 103 11.72 3.93 2.01
CA SER A 103 10.65 4.91 1.82
C SER A 103 11.17 6.05 0.96
N GLY A 104 10.53 6.33 -0.17
CA GLY A 104 10.99 7.35 -1.09
C GLY A 104 9.99 7.72 -2.18
N ILE A 105 10.43 8.63 -3.03
CA ILE A 105 9.69 9.13 -4.19
C ILE A 105 10.54 8.83 -5.42
N ILE A 106 9.98 8.14 -6.40
CA ILE A 106 10.64 7.98 -7.70
C ILE A 106 10.10 8.99 -8.70
N TYR A 107 10.94 9.42 -9.63
CA TYR A 107 10.56 10.23 -10.78
C TYR A 107 10.83 9.41 -12.04
N VAL A 108 9.80 9.21 -12.84
CA VAL A 108 9.84 8.38 -14.06
C VAL A 108 9.72 9.24 -15.29
N ARG A 109 10.22 8.74 -16.42
CA ARG A 109 10.01 9.39 -17.74
C ARG A 109 8.52 9.48 -18.05
N GLU A 110 8.11 10.54 -18.74
CA GLU A 110 6.70 10.82 -19.06
C GLU A 110 5.98 9.66 -19.77
N HIS A 111 6.70 8.95 -20.64
CA HIS A 111 6.17 7.83 -21.42
C HIS A 111 6.60 6.46 -20.89
N ALA A 112 7.12 6.40 -19.66
CA ALA A 112 7.50 5.14 -19.02
C ALA A 112 6.26 4.24 -18.86
N GLN A 113 6.39 2.99 -19.29
CA GLN A 113 5.35 2.00 -19.06
C GLN A 113 5.50 1.44 -17.65
N SER A 114 4.36 1.16 -17.01
CA SER A 114 4.33 0.57 -15.68
C SER A 114 3.38 -0.61 -15.64
N ILE A 115 3.75 -1.67 -14.94
CA ILE A 115 2.81 -2.70 -14.53
C ILE A 115 2.08 -2.19 -13.29
N LEU A 116 0.76 -2.14 -13.36
CA LEU A 116 -0.10 -1.76 -12.25
C LEU A 116 -0.70 -3.03 -11.62
N GLU A 117 -0.42 -3.25 -10.33
CA GLU A 117 -1.02 -4.29 -9.52
C GLU A 117 -1.88 -3.66 -8.42
N LEU A 118 -3.05 -4.22 -8.20
CA LEU A 118 -4.01 -3.78 -7.19
C LEU A 118 -4.27 -4.93 -6.22
N GLU A 119 -3.92 -4.74 -4.96
CA GLU A 119 -4.28 -5.65 -3.88
C GLU A 119 -5.44 -5.05 -3.09
N ALA A 120 -6.62 -5.65 -3.25
CA ALA A 120 -7.81 -5.30 -2.50
C ALA A 120 -8.10 -6.38 -1.45
N GLY A 121 -8.09 -6.01 -0.17
CA GLY A 121 -8.48 -6.86 0.94
C GLY A 121 -9.96 -6.70 1.31
N LEU A 122 -10.55 -7.76 1.84
CA LEU A 122 -11.84 -7.74 2.52
C LEU A 122 -11.60 -7.73 4.04
N THR A 123 -12.48 -7.08 4.81
CA THR A 123 -12.48 -7.27 6.27
C THR A 123 -12.96 -8.68 6.62
N ALA A 124 -12.59 -9.19 7.80
CA ALA A 124 -13.11 -10.47 8.30
C ALA A 124 -14.66 -10.52 8.31
N ALA A 125 -15.32 -9.38 8.57
CA ALA A 125 -16.79 -9.28 8.53
C ALA A 125 -17.36 -9.36 7.09
N GLU A 126 -16.70 -8.73 6.11
CA GLU A 126 -17.07 -8.84 4.68
C GLU A 126 -16.75 -10.24 4.12
N SER A 127 -15.67 -10.87 4.60
CA SER A 127 -15.31 -12.26 4.27
C SER A 127 -16.33 -13.25 4.81
N ALA A 128 -16.86 -13.06 6.02
CA ALA A 128 -17.89 -13.93 6.60
C ALA A 128 -19.26 -13.83 5.88
N GLN A 129 -19.54 -12.72 5.18
CA GLN A 129 -20.73 -12.58 4.33
C GLN A 129 -20.59 -13.34 3.01
N TYR A 130 -19.39 -13.41 2.43
CA TYR A 130 -19.13 -14.09 1.15
C TYR A 130 -18.75 -15.57 1.32
N TYR A 131 -18.11 -15.92 2.43
CA TYR A 131 -17.80 -17.27 2.87
C TYR A 131 -18.37 -17.46 4.27
N PRO A 132 -19.67 -17.83 4.39
CA PRO A 132 -20.20 -18.19 5.70
C PRO A 132 -19.35 -19.32 6.27
N PRO A 133 -18.94 -19.26 7.55
CA PRO A 133 -18.19 -20.34 8.17
C PRO A 133 -19.00 -21.64 8.00
N LEU A 134 -18.31 -22.72 7.64
CA LEU A 134 -18.95 -24.03 7.56
C LEU A 134 -19.57 -24.37 8.93
N PRO A 135 -20.66 -25.16 8.99
CA PRO A 135 -21.39 -25.42 10.24
C PRO A 135 -20.54 -25.91 11.41
N ASP A 136 -19.38 -26.51 11.12
CA ASP A 136 -18.44 -27.08 12.08
C ASP A 136 -17.33 -26.10 12.50
N ASP A 137 -17.20 -24.95 11.82
CA ASP A 137 -16.19 -23.91 12.08
C ASP A 137 -16.73 -22.88 13.09
N ARG A 138 -17.35 -23.40 14.16
CA ARG A 138 -17.93 -22.59 15.23
C ARG A 138 -16.84 -21.76 15.90
N SER A 139 -16.79 -20.49 15.50
CA SER A 139 -16.65 -19.32 16.37
C SER A 139 -15.77 -19.56 17.60
N VAL A 140 -14.45 -19.41 17.45
CA VAL A 140 -13.67 -18.91 18.58
C VAL A 140 -14.24 -17.53 18.89
N ASP A 141 -14.98 -17.47 20.00
CA ASP A 141 -15.76 -16.35 20.48
C ASP A 141 -14.83 -15.17 20.86
N HIS A 142 -14.25 -14.51 19.86
CA HIS A 142 -13.35 -13.37 20.05
C HIS A 142 -14.10 -12.08 20.43
N TYR A 143 -15.43 -12.10 20.37
CA TYR A 143 -16.29 -11.02 20.82
C TYR A 143 -17.22 -11.55 21.90
N ASN A 144 -16.70 -11.68 23.13
CA ASN A 144 -17.47 -11.95 24.34
C ASN A 144 -18.39 -10.73 24.64
N MET A 145 -19.34 -10.49 23.75
CA MET A 145 -20.45 -9.58 23.92
C MET A 145 -21.46 -10.35 24.75
N ASN A 146 -21.53 -10.03 26.04
CA ASN A 146 -22.54 -10.55 26.95
C ASN A 146 -23.66 -9.49 27.05
N PRO A 147 -24.60 -9.35 26.09
CA PRO A 147 -25.74 -8.48 26.29
C PRO A 147 -26.75 -9.21 27.18
N SER A 148 -27.09 -8.60 28.31
CA SER A 148 -28.25 -8.98 29.12
C SER A 148 -29.54 -8.61 28.38
N GLY A 149 -29.91 -9.41 27.38
CA GLY A 149 -31.11 -9.21 26.58
C GLY A 149 -32.36 -9.84 27.21
N ARG A 150 -33.38 -9.01 27.49
CA ARG A 150 -34.74 -9.48 27.80
C ARG A 150 -35.37 -10.08 26.53
N VAL A 151 -35.93 -11.28 26.64
CA VAL A 151 -36.68 -11.96 25.59
C VAL A 151 -37.97 -11.16 25.31
N ALA A 152 -38.15 -10.70 24.07
CA ALA A 152 -39.43 -10.22 23.59
C ALA A 152 -40.31 -11.44 23.25
N GLY A 153 -41.18 -11.83 24.18
CA GLY A 153 -42.22 -12.83 23.93
C GLY A 153 -43.35 -12.23 23.09
N CYS A 154 -43.81 -12.97 22.09
CA CYS A 154 -45.09 -12.72 21.44
C CYS A 154 -46.15 -13.58 22.13
N HIS A 155 -47.21 -12.95 22.64
CA HIS A 155 -48.47 -13.60 23.01
C HIS A 155 -49.42 -13.58 21.81
#